data_AF-A0A2K8UE37-F1
#
_entry.id   AF-A0A2K8UE37-F1
#
_cell.length_a   1.000
_cell.length_b   1.000
_cell.length_c   1.000
_cell.angle_alpha   90.00
_cell.angle_beta   90.00
_cell.angle_gamma   90.00
#
_symmetry.space_group_name_H-M   'P 1'
#
loop_
_entity.id
_entity.type
_entity.pdbx_description
1 polymer ?
#
loop_
_entity_poly.entity_id
_entity_poly.type
_entity_poly.pdbx_seq_one_letter_code
_entity_poly.pdbx_strand_id
1 'polypeptide(L)'
;MRARRGLVGTLLGLVMLACCWSLASALASAAAWQAGRISEHAPGVGVVTGGADDHAIRRLLALARRLEPADPRHADQFALYLERQAGQAAPRSDLEHRLLTQARARYVEGVRKRPTWPLGLTSVLRIDFKLGRWGGAFNRLYARAAELGRSEPVSLGALVDLGLAAWPVLEPDGRREVLALLRHGLRRDPHHLLEQAVRLHRGALVEPLLASDPALVRLYADLRARAAGLR
;
A
#
# COMPACT_ATOMS: atom_id res chain seq x y z
N MET A 1 12.77 12.65 53.62
CA MET A 1 13.80 12.59 52.54
C MET A 1 13.83 11.30 51.72
N ARG A 2 13.47 10.12 52.24
CA ARG A 2 13.46 8.86 51.44
C ARG A 2 12.45 8.84 50.28
N ALA A 3 11.28 9.47 50.43
CA ALA A 3 10.24 9.51 49.39
C ALA A 3 10.66 10.27 48.10
N ARG A 4 11.47 11.33 48.23
CA ARG A 4 11.99 12.07 47.05
C ARG A 4 12.97 11.24 46.21
N ARG A 5 13.76 10.36 46.84
CA ARG A 5 14.73 9.51 46.11
C ARG A 5 14.04 8.44 45.27
N GLY A 6 12.94 7.86 45.77
CA GLY A 6 12.15 6.89 45.01
C GLY A 6 11.53 7.51 43.75
N LEU A 7 10.94 8.70 43.88
CA LEU A 7 10.27 9.39 42.78
C LEU A 7 11.23 9.79 41.65
N VAL A 8 12.45 10.22 42.00
CA VAL A 8 13.51 10.52 41.02
C VAL A 8 13.96 9.25 40.28
N GLY A 9 14.09 8.12 40.97
CA GLY A 9 14.45 6.84 40.34
C GLY A 9 13.38 6.35 39.35
N THR A 10 12.10 6.44 39.72
CA THR A 10 10.99 6.03 38.83
C THR A 10 10.89 6.93 37.60
N LEU A 11 11.06 8.25 37.76
CA LEU A 11 11.08 9.20 36.65
C LEU A 11 12.24 8.92 35.70
N LEU A 12 13.44 8.67 36.23
CA LEU A 12 14.61 8.35 35.41
C LEU A 12 14.40 7.06 34.61
N GLY A 13 13.79 6.05 35.23
CA GLY A 13 13.43 4.79 34.57
C GLY A 13 12.42 4.97 33.44
N LEU A 14 11.39 5.78 33.64
CA LEU A 14 10.40 6.10 32.60
C LEU A 14 11.01 6.89 31.45
N VAL A 15 11.90 7.85 31.73
CA VAL A 15 12.62 8.62 30.70
C VAL A 15 13.51 7.69 29.87
N MET A 16 14.29 6.82 30.51
CA MET A 16 15.09 5.81 29.81
C MET A 16 14.23 4.93 28.90
N LEU A 17 13.08 4.45 29.39
CA LEU A 17 12.16 3.63 28.62
C LEU A 17 11.62 4.38 27.38
N ALA A 18 11.23 5.65 27.55
CA ALA A 18 10.76 6.50 26.46
C ALA A 18 11.87 6.81 25.44
N CYS A 19 13.11 7.00 25.89
CA CYS A 19 14.27 7.17 25.02
C CYS A 19 14.55 5.89 24.21
N CYS A 20 14.52 4.71 24.85
CA CYS A 20 14.66 3.42 24.17
C CYS A 20 13.55 3.22 23.13
N TRP A 21 12.31 3.58 23.46
CA TRP A 21 11.17 3.50 22.55
C TRP A 21 11.33 4.42 21.33
N SER A 22 11.75 5.66 21.57
CA SER A 22 12.00 6.65 20.53
C SER A 22 13.11 6.21 19.59
N LEU A 23 14.20 5.64 20.15
CA LEU A 23 15.30 5.10 19.37
C LEU A 23 14.89 3.90 18.52
N ALA A 24 14.11 2.96 19.08
CA ALA A 24 13.58 1.82 18.34
C ALA A 24 12.67 2.27 17.17
N SER A 25 11.81 3.26 17.42
CA SER A 25 10.93 3.86 16.41
C SER A 25 11.73 4.57 15.31
N ALA A 26 12.79 5.29 15.68
CA ALA A 26 13.67 5.97 14.74
C ALA A 26 14.43 4.98 13.86
N LEU A 27 14.97 3.90 14.43
CA LEU A 27 15.65 2.84 13.68
C LEU A 27 14.69 2.11 12.73
N ALA A 28 13.47 1.78 13.17
CA ALA A 28 12.45 1.18 12.32
C ALA A 28 12.05 2.10 11.16
N SER A 29 11.94 3.41 11.43
CA SER A 29 11.62 4.42 10.41
C SER A 29 12.76 4.61 9.41
N ALA A 30 14.01 4.64 9.88
CA ALA A 30 15.19 4.73 9.01
C ALA A 30 15.32 3.50 8.11
N ALA A 31 15.10 2.30 8.66
CA ALA A 31 15.10 1.06 7.89
C ALA A 31 13.97 1.03 6.85
N ALA A 32 12.77 1.48 7.22
CA ALA A 32 11.63 1.59 6.29
C ALA A 32 11.90 2.63 5.18
N TRP A 33 12.48 3.78 5.53
CA TRP A 33 12.83 4.83 4.57
C TRP A 33 13.94 4.39 3.61
N GLN A 34 14.97 3.71 4.11
CA GLN A 34 16.04 3.18 3.26
C GLN A 34 15.51 2.07 2.34
N ALA A 35 14.62 1.21 2.83
CA ALA A 35 13.93 0.23 2.00
C ALA A 35 12.98 0.88 0.97
N GLY A 36 12.43 2.06 1.26
CA GLY A 36 11.68 2.90 0.33
C GLY A 36 12.56 3.48 -0.78
N ARG A 37 13.66 4.14 -0.42
CA ARG A 37 14.63 4.70 -1.38
C ARG A 37 15.21 3.65 -2.32
N ILE A 38 15.56 2.47 -1.80
CA ILE A 38 16.08 1.37 -2.62
C ILE A 38 15.01 0.88 -3.62
N SER A 39 13.74 0.84 -3.21
CA SER A 39 12.64 0.48 -4.12
C SER A 39 12.30 1.55 -5.16
N GLU A 40 12.57 2.83 -4.89
CA GLU A 40 12.36 3.95 -5.81
C GLU A 40 13.44 4.02 -6.90
N HIS A 41 14.69 3.71 -6.58
CA HIS A 41 15.82 3.83 -7.52
C HIS A 41 16.00 2.59 -8.40
N ALA A 42 15.25 1.52 -8.14
CA ALA A 42 15.37 0.30 -8.90
C ALA A 42 14.04 -0.49 -8.95
N PRO A 43 13.00 0.03 -9.64
CA PRO A 43 11.79 -0.73 -9.89
C PRO A 43 12.14 -1.99 -10.70
N GLY A 44 12.23 -3.14 -10.01
CA GLY A 44 12.60 -4.42 -10.61
C GLY A 44 13.96 -5.00 -10.19
N VAL A 45 14.85 -4.21 -9.55
CA VAL A 45 16.02 -4.79 -8.87
C VAL A 45 15.57 -5.15 -7.46
N GLY A 46 14.94 -6.33 -7.36
CA GLY A 46 14.72 -6.95 -6.08
C GLY A 46 16.04 -7.00 -5.33
N VAL A 47 16.10 -6.45 -4.11
CA VAL A 47 17.12 -6.87 -3.14
C VAL A 47 17.04 -8.39 -3.13
N VAL A 48 18.10 -9.08 -3.58
CA VAL A 48 18.09 -10.53 -3.79
C VAL A 48 17.59 -11.19 -2.51
N THR A 49 16.37 -11.73 -2.56
CA THR A 49 15.80 -12.47 -1.44
C THR A 49 16.48 -13.84 -1.36
N GLY A 50 16.69 -14.32 -0.13
CA GLY A 50 17.47 -15.52 0.18
C GLY A 50 18.89 -15.29 0.70
N GLY A 51 19.36 -14.04 0.79
CA GLY A 51 20.65 -13.70 1.43
C GLY A 51 20.59 -13.68 2.97
N ALA A 52 21.75 -13.57 3.63
CA ALA A 52 21.85 -13.42 5.09
C ALA A 52 21.00 -12.26 5.66
N ASP A 53 20.82 -11.22 4.86
CA ASP A 53 20.00 -10.04 5.16
C ASP A 53 18.51 -10.38 5.31
N ASP A 54 18.03 -11.39 4.58
CA ASP A 54 16.63 -11.80 4.56
C ASP A 54 16.23 -12.49 5.88
N HIS A 55 17.13 -13.34 6.41
CA HIS A 55 16.99 -13.93 7.74
C HIS A 55 17.12 -12.89 8.85
N ALA A 56 17.96 -11.86 8.68
CA ALA A 56 18.07 -10.76 9.62
C ALA A 56 16.77 -9.94 9.68
N ILE A 57 16.22 -9.55 8.52
CA ILE A 57 14.96 -8.80 8.42
C ILE A 57 13.81 -9.57 9.09
N ARG A 58 13.67 -10.88 8.79
CA ARG A 58 12.64 -11.72 9.42
C ARG A 58 12.79 -11.79 10.93
N ARG A 59 14.03 -11.95 11.44
CA ARG A 59 14.30 -11.98 12.88
C ARG A 59 13.98 -10.64 13.54
N LEU A 60 14.35 -9.52 12.91
CA LEU A 60 14.06 -8.18 13.42
C LEU A 60 12.56 -7.90 13.45
N LEU A 61 11.82 -8.25 12.38
CA LEU A 61 10.36 -8.10 12.36
C LEU A 61 9.66 -9.01 13.38
N ALA A 62 10.15 -10.24 13.55
CA ALA A 62 9.64 -11.15 14.58
C ALA A 62 9.93 -10.64 16.00
N LEU A 63 11.11 -10.06 16.23
CA LEU A 63 11.48 -9.43 17.49
C LEU A 63 10.62 -8.20 17.77
N ALA A 64 10.48 -7.29 16.80
CA ALA A 64 9.63 -6.10 16.92
C ALA A 64 8.19 -6.47 17.30
N ARG A 65 7.62 -7.50 16.66
CA ARG A 65 6.28 -8.01 17.01
C ARG A 65 6.21 -8.63 18.42
N ARG A 66 7.30 -9.21 18.92
CA ARG A 66 7.36 -9.73 20.30
C ARG A 66 7.43 -8.61 21.32
N LEU A 67 8.19 -7.55 21.02
CA LEU A 67 8.32 -6.38 21.88
C LEU A 67 7.02 -5.58 21.92
N GLU A 68 6.34 -5.44 20.78
CA GLU A 68 5.13 -4.63 20.64
C GLU A 68 4.04 -5.39 19.83
N PRO A 69 3.39 -6.39 20.44
CA PRO A 69 2.39 -7.22 19.75
C PRO A 69 1.12 -6.44 19.39
N ALA A 70 0.86 -5.33 20.09
CA ALA A 70 -0.30 -4.48 19.88
C ALA A 70 -0.13 -3.54 18.68
N ASP A 71 1.10 -3.20 18.25
CA ASP A 71 1.29 -2.27 17.13
C ASP A 71 0.88 -2.95 15.79
N PRO A 72 -0.16 -2.44 15.11
CA PRO A 72 -0.57 -2.94 13.80
C PRO A 72 0.49 -2.76 12.71
N ARG A 73 1.40 -1.79 12.83
CA ARG A 73 2.43 -1.49 11.80
C ARG A 73 3.37 -2.66 11.57
N HIS A 74 3.68 -3.45 12.60
CA HIS A 74 4.52 -4.63 12.47
C HIS A 74 3.91 -5.68 11.54
N ALA A 75 2.58 -5.86 11.59
CA ALA A 75 1.89 -6.78 10.69
C ALA A 75 1.99 -6.28 9.23
N ASP A 76 1.79 -4.99 9.00
CA ASP A 76 1.84 -4.40 7.65
C ASP A 76 3.26 -4.38 7.06
N GLN A 77 4.28 -4.10 7.87
CA GLN A 77 5.68 -4.17 7.45
C GLN A 77 6.07 -5.60 7.07
N PHE A 78 5.62 -6.59 7.85
CA PHE A 78 5.88 -7.98 7.53
C PHE A 78 5.11 -8.44 6.30
N ALA A 79 3.88 -7.96 6.11
CA ALA A 79 3.10 -8.20 4.90
C ALA A 79 3.79 -7.62 3.66
N LEU A 80 4.28 -6.38 3.74
CA LEU A 80 5.00 -5.71 2.66
C LEU A 80 6.29 -6.45 2.30
N TYR A 81 7.03 -6.92 3.31
CA TYR A 81 8.20 -7.76 3.11
C TYR A 81 7.84 -9.02 2.30
N LEU A 82 6.81 -9.76 2.72
CA LEU A 82 6.36 -10.98 2.03
C LEU A 82 5.87 -10.69 0.61
N GLU A 83 5.17 -9.57 0.39
CA GLU A 83 4.74 -9.15 -0.93
C GLU A 83 5.93 -8.84 -1.86
N ARG A 84 6.97 -8.19 -1.34
CA ARG A 84 8.21 -7.94 -2.10
C ARG A 84 8.91 -9.25 -2.47
N GLN A 85 8.96 -10.22 -1.57
CA GLN A 85 9.50 -11.55 -1.88
C GLN A 85 8.67 -12.26 -2.95
N ALA A 86 7.34 -12.17 -2.86
CA ALA A 86 6.45 -12.72 -3.88
C ALA A 86 6.74 -12.12 -5.27
N GLY A 87 6.98 -10.81 -5.35
CA GLY A 87 7.33 -10.13 -6.60
C GLY A 87 8.68 -10.54 -7.21
N GLN A 88 9.54 -11.23 -6.45
CA GLN A 88 10.80 -11.78 -6.94
C GLN A 88 10.71 -13.26 -7.29
N ALA A 89 9.65 -13.95 -6.86
CA ALA A 89 9.41 -15.33 -7.23
C ALA A 89 8.97 -15.44 -8.69
N ALA A 90 9.12 -16.64 -9.27
CA ALA A 90 8.60 -16.91 -10.61
C ALA A 90 7.08 -16.61 -10.65
N PRO A 91 6.58 -15.87 -11.66
CA PRO A 91 5.17 -15.54 -11.76
C PRO A 91 4.29 -16.79 -11.77
N ARG A 92 3.20 -16.76 -11.01
CA ARG A 92 2.22 -17.84 -10.80
C ARG A 92 2.81 -19.12 -10.18
N SER A 93 3.96 -19.03 -9.53
CA SER A 93 4.55 -20.17 -8.81
C SER A 93 3.86 -20.44 -7.47
N ASP A 94 4.00 -21.66 -6.96
CA ASP A 94 3.56 -22.02 -5.61
C ASP A 94 4.24 -21.19 -4.51
N LEU A 95 5.47 -20.74 -4.76
CA LEU A 95 6.19 -19.86 -3.85
C LEU A 95 5.52 -18.48 -3.79
N GLU A 96 5.25 -17.87 -4.95
CA GLU A 96 4.53 -16.60 -5.03
C GLU A 96 3.17 -16.71 -4.32
N HIS A 97 2.39 -17.75 -4.65
CA HIS A 97 1.06 -17.94 -4.08
C HIS A 97 1.08 -18.08 -2.55
N ARG A 98 2.03 -18.85 -2.01
CA ARG A 98 2.22 -19.01 -0.55
C ARG A 98 2.62 -17.69 0.10
N LEU A 99 3.56 -16.95 -0.48
CA LEU A 99 4.02 -15.66 0.05
C LEU A 99 2.91 -14.62 0.04
N LEU A 100 2.15 -14.51 -1.05
CA LEU A 100 0.99 -13.62 -1.14
C LEU A 100 -0.10 -14.01 -0.15
N THR A 101 -0.36 -15.31 0.04
CA THR A 101 -1.33 -15.79 1.03
C THR A 101 -0.92 -15.41 2.46
N GLN A 102 0.37 -15.53 2.79
CA GLN A 102 0.90 -15.10 4.08
C GLN A 102 0.85 -13.57 4.23
N ALA A 103 1.22 -12.82 3.20
CA ALA A 103 1.14 -11.36 3.18
C ALA A 103 -0.30 -10.89 3.43
N ARG A 104 -1.28 -11.52 2.78
CA ARG A 104 -2.71 -11.25 3.00
C ARG A 104 -3.10 -11.45 4.46
N ALA A 105 -2.72 -12.57 5.06
CA ALA A 105 -3.07 -12.86 6.46
C ALA A 105 -2.54 -11.77 7.40
N ARG A 106 -1.34 -11.24 7.12
CA ARG A 106 -0.74 -10.13 7.86
C ARG A 106 -1.45 -8.80 7.65
N TYR A 107 -1.80 -8.44 6.42
CA TYR A 107 -2.60 -7.24 6.16
C TYR A 107 -3.98 -7.32 6.81
N VAL A 108 -4.64 -8.49 6.77
CA VAL A 108 -5.93 -8.70 7.45
C VAL A 108 -5.78 -8.55 8.97
N GLU A 109 -4.69 -9.04 9.57
CA GLU A 109 -4.37 -8.81 10.98
C GLU A 109 -4.25 -7.30 11.28
N GLY A 110 -3.53 -6.55 10.44
CA GLY A 110 -3.39 -5.09 10.54
C GLY A 110 -4.73 -4.36 10.42
N VAL A 111 -5.57 -4.74 9.45
CA VAL A 111 -6.92 -4.19 9.26
C VAL A 111 -7.83 -4.49 10.43
N ARG A 112 -7.77 -5.68 11.03
CA ARG A 112 -8.57 -6.00 12.24
C ARG A 112 -8.23 -5.06 13.40
N LYS A 113 -6.97 -4.69 13.55
CA LYS A 113 -6.50 -3.72 14.56
C LYS A 113 -6.83 -2.27 14.18
N ARG A 114 -6.94 -1.96 12.88
CA ARG A 114 -7.25 -0.61 12.35
C ARG A 114 -8.29 -0.68 11.22
N PRO A 115 -9.57 -0.91 11.55
CA PRO A 115 -10.60 -1.19 10.53
C PRO A 115 -10.96 0.01 9.66
N THR A 116 -10.59 1.22 10.09
CA THR A 116 -10.84 2.48 9.39
C THR A 116 -9.64 2.98 8.60
N TRP A 117 -8.55 2.22 8.52
CA TRP A 117 -7.32 2.65 7.83
C TRP A 117 -7.37 2.25 6.34
N PRO A 118 -7.60 3.21 5.41
CA PRO A 118 -7.86 2.90 4.01
C PRO A 118 -6.69 2.21 3.30
N LEU A 119 -5.44 2.60 3.59
CA LEU A 119 -4.26 1.96 3.00
C LEU A 119 -4.13 0.46 3.36
N GLY A 120 -4.56 0.07 4.56
CA GLY A 120 -4.60 -1.34 4.97
C GLY A 120 -5.62 -2.12 4.14
N LEU A 121 -6.81 -1.55 3.92
CA LEU A 121 -7.85 -2.15 3.08
C LEU A 121 -7.39 -2.26 1.62
N THR A 122 -6.77 -1.20 1.08
CA THR A 122 -6.20 -1.22 -0.27
C THR A 122 -5.09 -2.27 -0.41
N SER A 123 -4.29 -2.48 0.63
CA SER A 123 -3.27 -3.53 0.63
C SER A 123 -3.89 -4.93 0.59
N VAL A 124 -4.94 -5.19 1.38
CA VAL A 124 -5.69 -6.46 1.30
C VAL A 124 -6.30 -6.65 -0.10
N LEU A 125 -6.93 -5.61 -0.66
CA LEU A 125 -7.49 -5.67 -2.01
C LEU A 125 -6.44 -5.95 -3.08
N ARG A 126 -5.27 -5.30 -3.01
CA ARG A 126 -4.17 -5.54 -3.96
C ARG A 126 -3.71 -6.99 -3.92
N ILE A 127 -3.58 -7.58 -2.72
CA ILE A 127 -3.19 -8.98 -2.58
C ILE A 127 -4.31 -9.92 -3.05
N ASP A 128 -5.58 -9.63 -2.73
CA ASP A 128 -6.70 -10.43 -3.20
C ASP A 128 -6.82 -10.40 -4.73
N PHE A 129 -6.55 -9.25 -5.35
CA PHE A 129 -6.47 -9.15 -6.81
C PHE A 129 -5.38 -10.04 -7.39
N LYS A 130 -4.15 -10.00 -6.84
CA LYS A 130 -3.02 -10.85 -7.26
C LYS A 130 -3.30 -12.35 -7.07
N LEU A 131 -4.02 -12.70 -6.00
CA LEU A 131 -4.40 -14.09 -5.69
C LEU A 131 -5.60 -14.60 -6.51
N GLY A 132 -6.19 -13.77 -7.39
CA GLY A 132 -7.39 -14.16 -8.14
C GLY A 132 -8.66 -14.24 -7.28
N ARG A 133 -8.65 -13.69 -6.07
CA ARG A 133 -9.76 -13.73 -5.11
C ARG A 133 -10.75 -12.61 -5.39
N TRP A 134 -11.39 -12.70 -6.54
CA TRP A 134 -12.39 -11.75 -7.01
C TRP A 134 -13.81 -12.21 -6.61
N GLY A 135 -14.78 -11.29 -6.60
CA GLY A 135 -16.18 -11.57 -6.28
C GLY A 135 -16.73 -10.70 -5.16
N GLY A 136 -17.89 -11.06 -4.61
CA GLY A 136 -18.63 -10.16 -3.70
C GLY A 136 -17.85 -9.71 -2.47
N ALA A 137 -16.96 -10.54 -1.91
CA ALA A 137 -16.10 -10.12 -0.79
C ALA A 137 -15.09 -9.05 -1.20
N PHE A 138 -14.50 -9.17 -2.38
CA PHE A 138 -13.61 -8.17 -2.96
C PHE A 138 -14.35 -6.87 -3.24
N ASN A 139 -15.54 -6.92 -3.87
CA ASN A 139 -16.34 -5.73 -4.17
C ASN A 139 -16.78 -4.99 -2.91
N ARG A 140 -17.24 -5.70 -1.86
CA ARG A 140 -17.59 -5.07 -0.57
C ARG A 140 -16.39 -4.41 0.09
N LEU A 141 -15.24 -5.07 0.07
CA LEU A 141 -14.01 -4.50 0.63
C LEU A 141 -13.55 -3.27 -0.18
N TYR A 142 -13.69 -3.31 -1.51
CA TYR A 142 -13.38 -2.18 -2.39
C TYR A 142 -14.27 -0.98 -2.10
N ALA A 143 -15.59 -1.18 -1.99
CA ALA A 143 -16.53 -0.12 -1.64
C ALA A 143 -16.20 0.49 -0.27
N ARG A 144 -15.87 -0.34 0.74
CA ARG A 144 -15.46 0.15 2.06
C ARG A 144 -14.15 0.94 2.01
N ALA A 145 -13.18 0.49 1.23
CA ALA A 145 -11.92 1.21 1.06
C ALA A 145 -12.13 2.54 0.31
N ALA A 146 -13.00 2.57 -0.71
CA ALA A 146 -13.38 3.77 -1.44
C ALA A 146 -14.06 4.81 -0.55
N GLU A 147 -14.96 4.38 0.33
CA GLU A 147 -15.62 5.24 1.32
C GLU A 147 -14.60 5.93 2.24
N LEU A 148 -13.66 5.16 2.80
CA LEU A 148 -12.66 5.65 3.75
C LEU A 148 -11.49 6.39 3.09
N GLY A 149 -11.14 6.02 1.87
CA GLY A 149 -9.92 6.48 1.16
C GLY A 149 -10.12 7.69 0.26
N ARG A 150 -11.36 8.11 -0.01
CA ARG A 150 -11.66 9.20 -0.98
C ARG A 150 -10.98 10.53 -0.64
N SER A 151 -10.82 10.84 0.65
CA SER A 151 -10.24 12.10 1.09
C SER A 151 -8.72 12.10 1.15
N GLU A 152 -8.09 10.94 1.29
CA GLU A 152 -6.65 10.76 1.50
C GLU A 152 -5.95 10.51 0.15
N PRO A 153 -5.06 11.42 -0.32
CA PRO A 153 -4.52 11.37 -1.68
C PRO A 153 -3.84 10.04 -2.05
N VAL A 154 -3.07 9.44 -1.13
CA VAL A 154 -2.33 8.20 -1.39
C VAL A 154 -3.29 7.03 -1.56
N SER A 155 -4.29 6.91 -0.67
CA SER A 155 -5.34 5.90 -0.77
C SER A 155 -6.19 6.07 -2.01
N LEU A 156 -6.57 7.31 -2.35
CA LEU A 156 -7.34 7.63 -3.54
C LEU A 156 -6.62 7.15 -4.81
N GLY A 157 -5.34 7.52 -4.99
CA GLY A 157 -4.53 7.09 -6.12
C GLY A 157 -4.42 5.56 -6.18
N ALA A 158 -4.07 4.92 -5.07
CA ALA A 158 -3.92 3.46 -5.01
C ALA A 158 -5.24 2.71 -5.29
N LEU A 159 -6.38 3.24 -4.85
CA LEU A 159 -7.70 2.65 -5.13
C LEU A 159 -8.12 2.83 -6.57
N VAL A 160 -7.84 3.99 -7.18
CA VAL A 160 -8.10 4.21 -8.61
C VAL A 160 -7.22 3.28 -9.46
N ASP A 161 -5.93 3.20 -9.17
CA ASP A 161 -4.99 2.32 -9.89
C ASP A 161 -5.45 0.86 -9.84
N LEU A 162 -5.81 0.40 -8.64
CA LEU A 162 -6.35 -0.95 -8.45
C LEU A 162 -7.69 -1.13 -9.16
N GLY A 163 -8.57 -0.13 -9.09
CA GLY A 163 -9.88 -0.13 -9.73
C GLY A 163 -9.81 -0.22 -11.25
N LEU A 164 -8.90 0.53 -11.87
CA LEU A 164 -8.62 0.48 -13.30
C LEU A 164 -8.04 -0.87 -13.74
N ALA A 165 -7.13 -1.43 -12.94
CA ALA A 165 -6.56 -2.76 -13.19
C ALA A 165 -7.62 -3.87 -13.04
N ALA A 166 -8.44 -3.80 -12.00
CA ALA A 166 -9.48 -4.76 -11.68
C ALA A 166 -10.79 -4.55 -12.46
N TRP A 167 -10.89 -3.53 -13.32
CA TRP A 167 -12.11 -3.17 -14.04
C TRP A 167 -12.88 -4.35 -14.66
N PRO A 168 -12.25 -5.33 -15.34
CA PRO A 168 -12.96 -6.46 -15.94
C PRO A 168 -13.67 -7.36 -14.92
N VAL A 169 -13.14 -7.44 -13.70
CA VAL A 169 -13.61 -8.37 -12.65
C VAL A 169 -14.45 -7.67 -11.57
N LEU A 170 -14.58 -6.34 -11.64
CA LEU A 170 -15.45 -5.58 -10.75
C LEU A 170 -16.93 -5.77 -11.11
N GLU A 171 -17.75 -5.90 -10.08
CA GLU A 171 -19.22 -5.84 -10.20
C GLU A 171 -19.68 -4.40 -10.52
N PRO A 172 -20.92 -4.19 -10.99
CA PRO A 172 -21.43 -2.87 -11.36
C PRO A 172 -21.25 -1.81 -10.25
N ASP A 173 -21.45 -2.19 -8.99
CA ASP A 173 -21.24 -1.29 -7.86
C ASP A 173 -19.78 -0.89 -7.68
N GLY A 174 -18.85 -1.85 -7.79
CA GLY A 174 -17.42 -1.56 -7.76
C GLY A 174 -17.00 -0.62 -8.89
N ARG A 175 -17.50 -0.85 -10.11
CA ARG A 175 -17.24 0.02 -11.27
C ARG A 175 -17.74 1.44 -11.06
N ARG A 176 -18.92 1.60 -10.44
CA ARG A 176 -19.47 2.91 -10.08
C ARG A 176 -18.58 3.64 -9.08
N GLU A 177 -18.05 2.94 -8.07
CA GLU A 177 -17.10 3.53 -7.12
C GLU A 177 -15.80 3.94 -7.78
N VAL A 178 -15.24 3.12 -8.69
CA VAL A 178 -14.03 3.49 -9.46
C VAL A 178 -14.26 4.79 -10.24
N LEU A 179 -15.39 4.91 -10.93
CA LEU A 179 -15.72 6.14 -11.68
C LEU A 179 -15.90 7.36 -10.77
N ALA A 180 -16.47 7.18 -9.58
CA ALA A 180 -16.59 8.25 -8.59
C ALA A 180 -15.22 8.70 -8.07
N LEU A 181 -14.33 7.74 -7.74
CA LEU A 181 -12.96 8.01 -7.32
C LEU A 181 -12.14 8.67 -8.43
N LEU A 182 -12.29 8.23 -9.69
CA LEU A 182 -11.65 8.84 -10.85
C LEU A 182 -12.06 10.31 -11.01
N ARG A 183 -13.37 10.60 -10.99
CA ARG A 183 -13.88 11.99 -11.09
C ARG A 183 -13.32 12.88 -9.98
N HIS A 184 -13.23 12.35 -8.77
CA HIS A 184 -12.68 13.09 -7.63
C HIS A 184 -11.16 13.28 -7.75
N GLY A 185 -10.45 12.23 -8.13
CA GLY A 185 -8.99 12.22 -8.26
C GLY A 185 -8.49 13.08 -9.42
N LEU A 186 -9.21 13.16 -10.55
CA LEU A 186 -8.85 14.02 -11.68
C LEU A 186 -8.79 15.51 -11.30
N ARG A 187 -9.50 15.92 -10.25
CA ARG A 187 -9.43 17.31 -9.72
C ARG A 187 -8.21 17.55 -8.84
N ARG A 188 -7.54 16.51 -8.37
CA ARG A 188 -6.42 16.58 -7.42
C ARG A 188 -5.07 16.26 -8.05
N ASP A 189 -5.02 15.16 -8.79
CA ASP A 189 -3.82 14.69 -9.48
C ASP A 189 -4.18 14.11 -10.86
N PRO A 190 -4.54 14.98 -11.82
CA PRO A 190 -4.94 14.54 -13.14
C PRO A 190 -3.81 13.85 -13.90
N HIS A 191 -2.55 14.26 -13.70
CA HIS A 191 -1.43 13.72 -14.45
C HIS A 191 -1.23 12.23 -14.15
N HIS A 192 -1.07 11.87 -12.85
CA HIS A 192 -0.89 10.47 -12.44
C HIS A 192 -2.05 9.61 -12.94
N LEU A 193 -3.30 10.02 -12.72
CA LEU A 193 -4.46 9.18 -13.06
C LEU A 193 -4.65 8.99 -14.57
N LEU A 194 -4.40 10.03 -15.37
CA LEU A 194 -4.47 9.91 -16.82
C LEU A 194 -3.33 9.06 -17.37
N GLU A 195 -2.11 9.19 -16.83
CA GLU A 195 -0.97 8.35 -17.19
C GLU A 195 -1.27 6.87 -16.89
N GLN A 196 -1.86 6.59 -15.72
CA GLN A 196 -2.29 5.24 -15.33
C GLN A 196 -3.37 4.69 -16.27
N ALA A 197 -4.37 5.50 -16.62
CA ALA A 197 -5.42 5.11 -17.56
C ALA A 197 -4.86 4.80 -18.96
N VAL A 198 -3.89 5.57 -19.44
CA VAL A 198 -3.17 5.26 -20.70
C VAL A 198 -2.41 3.95 -20.59
N ARG A 199 -1.59 3.81 -19.54
CA ARG A 199 -0.74 2.62 -19.29
C ARG A 199 -1.55 1.33 -19.21
N LEU A 200 -2.75 1.38 -18.64
CA LEU A 200 -3.64 0.23 -18.50
C LEU A 200 -4.61 0.05 -19.67
N HIS A 201 -4.48 0.83 -20.74
CA HIS A 201 -5.41 0.85 -21.88
C HIS A 201 -6.88 1.05 -21.48
N ARG A 202 -7.12 1.89 -20.46
CA ARG A 202 -8.44 2.23 -19.92
C ARG A 202 -8.94 3.61 -20.36
N GLY A 203 -8.49 4.09 -21.51
CA GLY A 203 -8.84 5.41 -22.05
C GLY A 203 -10.34 5.69 -22.14
N ALA A 204 -11.10 4.71 -22.63
CA ALA A 204 -12.55 4.81 -22.77
C ALA A 204 -13.29 5.08 -21.44
N LEU A 205 -12.68 4.78 -20.28
CA LEU A 205 -13.28 5.05 -18.96
C LEU A 205 -13.10 6.51 -18.54
N VAL A 206 -11.99 7.14 -18.95
CA VAL A 206 -11.67 8.51 -18.57
C VAL A 206 -12.22 9.52 -19.58
N GLU A 207 -12.27 9.19 -20.88
CA GLU A 207 -12.71 10.09 -21.95
C GLU A 207 -14.05 10.82 -21.65
N PRO A 208 -15.12 10.16 -21.18
CA PRO A 208 -16.37 10.85 -20.84
C PRO A 208 -16.24 11.83 -19.66
N LEU A 209 -15.25 11.62 -18.79
CA LEU A 209 -15.01 12.45 -17.60
C LEU A 209 -14.22 13.73 -17.94
N LEU A 210 -13.50 13.74 -19.07
CA LEU A 210 -12.69 14.88 -19.50
C LEU A 210 -13.47 15.85 -20.38
N ALA A 211 -14.62 15.45 -20.93
CA ALA A 211 -15.35 16.19 -21.96
C ALA A 211 -15.69 17.64 -21.58
N SER A 212 -15.82 17.93 -20.29
CA SER A 212 -16.11 19.28 -19.77
C SER A 212 -14.87 20.13 -19.49
N ASP A 213 -13.65 19.61 -19.62
CA ASP A 213 -12.41 20.30 -19.26
C ASP A 213 -11.37 20.23 -20.40
N PRO A 214 -11.23 21.30 -21.21
CA PRO A 214 -10.28 21.35 -22.32
C PRO A 214 -8.82 21.16 -21.91
N ALA A 215 -8.43 21.54 -20.68
CA ALA A 215 -7.07 21.38 -20.19
C ALA A 215 -6.76 19.90 -19.95
N LEU A 216 -7.69 19.16 -19.35
CA LEU A 216 -7.56 17.72 -19.15
C LEU A 216 -7.58 16.95 -20.47
N VAL A 217 -8.40 17.37 -21.45
CA VAL A 217 -8.40 16.76 -22.80
C VAL A 217 -7.03 16.90 -23.47
N ARG A 218 -6.42 18.09 -23.41
CA ARG A 218 -5.07 18.32 -23.96
C ARG A 218 -4.01 17.47 -23.25
N LEU A 219 -4.02 17.44 -21.92
CA LEU A 219 -3.10 16.63 -21.13
C LEU A 219 -3.21 15.14 -21.50
N TYR A 220 -4.44 14.63 -21.64
CA TYR A 220 -4.68 13.25 -22.01
C TYR A 220 -4.19 12.92 -23.43
N ALA A 221 -4.43 13.81 -24.39
CA ALA A 221 -3.92 13.67 -25.76
C ALA A 221 -2.39 13.63 -25.79
N ASP A 222 -1.73 14.50 -25.03
CA ASP A 222 -0.27 14.55 -24.89
C ASP A 222 0.30 13.23 -24.32
N LEU A 223 -0.31 12.70 -23.26
CA LEU A 223 0.10 11.43 -22.66
C LEU A 223 -0.09 10.25 -23.62
N ARG A 224 -1.19 10.22 -24.38
CA ARG A 224 -1.42 9.21 -25.42
C ARG A 224 -0.39 9.28 -26.54
N ALA A 225 -0.06 10.47 -27.02
CA ALA A 225 0.94 10.66 -28.07
C ALA A 225 2.33 10.18 -27.62
N ARG A 226 2.72 10.49 -26.37
CA ARG A 226 3.97 9.98 -25.77
C ARG A 226 3.97 8.46 -25.67
N ALA A 227 2.88 7.85 -25.20
CA ALA A 227 2.78 6.40 -25.08
C ALA A 227 2.80 5.68 -26.44
N ALA A 228 2.36 6.34 -27.51
CA ALA A 228 2.40 5.83 -28.89
C ALA A 228 3.76 6.04 -29.59
N GLY A 229 4.74 6.69 -28.94
CA GLY A 229 6.03 7.00 -29.56
C GLY A 229 5.95 8.08 -30.66
N LEU A 230 4.93 8.95 -30.63
CA LEU A 230 4.68 9.98 -31.64
C LEU A 230 5.35 11.34 -31.30
N ARG A 231 6.46 11.33 -30.55
CA ARG A 231 7.26 12.53 -30.22
C ARG A 231 8.76 12.23 -30.21
#